data_AF-A0ABD5UKT4-F1
#
_entry.id   AF-A0ABD5UKT4-F1
#
_cell.length_a   1.000
_cell.length_b   1.000
_cell.length_c   1.000
_cell.angle_alpha   90.00
_cell.angle_beta   90.00
_cell.angle_gamma   90.00
#
_symmetry.space_group_name_H-M   'P 1'
#
loop_
_entity.id
_entity.type
_entity.pdbx_description
1 polymer ?
#
loop_
_entity_poly.entity_id
_entity_poly.type
_entity_poly.pdbx_seq_one_letter_code
_entity_poly.pdbx_strand_id
1 'polypeptide(L)'
;MSEQGAIDSDFQDPELSYEGRVESALDDVRTEPVAGSLAIDIVTRQLLFVRSKVADTLGEYYEQENFDLATYGPHPWLPVTVDDAAFECYYVNDLSLDSLDELADLNDYAFPEGRLAVVPVENAWNDSEVRDV
;
A
#
# COMPACT_ATOMS: atom_id res chain seq x y z
N MET A 1 -36.28 -55.48 -14.25
CA MET A 1 -35.83 -54.31 -15.02
C MET A 1 -35.88 -53.13 -14.07
N SER A 2 -34.76 -52.84 -13.41
CA SER A 2 -34.66 -51.70 -12.50
C SER A 2 -34.34 -50.46 -13.32
N GLU A 3 -35.16 -49.44 -13.15
CA GLU A 3 -34.95 -48.10 -13.69
C GLU A 3 -33.56 -47.61 -13.27
N GLN A 4 -32.68 -47.39 -14.26
CA GLN A 4 -31.47 -46.63 -14.05
C GLN A 4 -31.90 -45.18 -13.76
N GLY A 5 -31.94 -44.84 -12.48
CA GLY A 5 -32.00 -43.45 -12.04
C GLY A 5 -30.80 -42.71 -12.59
N ALA A 6 -31.06 -41.83 -13.55
CA ALA A 6 -30.13 -40.77 -13.92
C ALA A 6 -29.85 -39.94 -12.67
N ILE A 7 -28.63 -40.03 -12.14
CA ILE A 7 -28.13 -39.03 -11.21
C ILE A 7 -27.62 -37.91 -12.09
N ASP A 8 -28.49 -36.94 -12.40
CA ASP A 8 -28.07 -35.61 -12.82
C ASP A 8 -27.16 -35.08 -11.71
N SER A 9 -25.86 -35.24 -11.94
CA SER A 9 -24.85 -34.60 -11.12
C SER A 9 -24.68 -33.21 -11.71
N ASP A 10 -25.64 -32.32 -11.41
CA ASP A 10 -25.37 -30.89 -11.47
C ASP A 10 -24.23 -30.65 -10.47
N PHE A 11 -23.00 -30.75 -10.97
CA PHE A 11 -21.82 -30.25 -10.29
C PHE A 11 -22.04 -28.74 -10.16
N GLN A 12 -22.77 -28.34 -9.11
CA GLN A 12 -22.71 -27.00 -8.60
C GLN A 12 -21.28 -26.82 -8.12
N ASP A 13 -20.46 -26.25 -9.00
CA ASP A 13 -19.22 -25.61 -8.60
C ASP A 13 -19.60 -24.70 -7.42
N PRO A 14 -19.11 -24.95 -6.20
CA PRO A 14 -19.55 -24.19 -5.05
C PRO A 14 -19.17 -22.73 -5.32
N GLU A 15 -20.18 -21.90 -5.60
CA GLU A 15 -19.99 -20.47 -5.79
C GLU A 15 -19.22 -19.95 -4.57
N LEU A 16 -18.07 -19.31 -4.82
CA LEU A 16 -17.27 -18.67 -3.78
C LEU A 16 -18.18 -17.77 -2.94
N SER A 17 -17.96 -17.74 -1.62
CA SER A 17 -18.65 -16.78 -0.77
C SER A 17 -18.39 -15.35 -1.26
N TYR A 18 -19.24 -14.40 -0.88
CA TYR A 18 -19.01 -13.00 -1.23
C TYR A 18 -17.63 -12.53 -0.77
N GLU A 19 -17.22 -12.88 0.45
CA GLU A 19 -15.90 -12.57 1.01
C GLU A 19 -14.78 -13.15 0.15
N GLY A 20 -14.89 -14.43 -0.28
CA GLY A 20 -13.89 -15.06 -1.13
C GLY A 20 -13.80 -14.45 -2.54
N ARG A 21 -14.93 -13.97 -3.08
CA ARG A 21 -14.93 -13.23 -4.36
C ARG A 21 -14.26 -11.86 -4.22
N VAL A 22 -14.56 -11.12 -3.15
CA VAL A 22 -13.90 -9.83 -2.85
C VAL A 22 -12.40 -10.02 -2.69
N GLU A 23 -11.98 -10.99 -1.88
CA GLU A 23 -10.55 -11.30 -1.65
C GLU A 23 -9.85 -11.63 -2.97
N SER A 24 -10.45 -12.51 -3.78
CA SER A 24 -9.89 -12.86 -5.10
C SER A 24 -9.80 -11.66 -6.05
N ALA A 25 -10.76 -10.73 -6.00
CA ALA A 25 -10.75 -9.53 -6.84
C ALA A 25 -9.70 -8.49 -6.38
N LEU A 26 -9.28 -8.54 -5.12
CA LEU A 26 -8.30 -7.62 -4.53
C LEU A 26 -6.88 -8.20 -4.45
N ASP A 27 -6.68 -9.47 -4.78
CA ASP A 27 -5.40 -10.19 -4.61
C ASP A 27 -4.22 -9.50 -5.34
N ASP A 28 -4.47 -8.92 -6.51
CA ASP A 28 -3.47 -8.20 -7.30
C ASP A 28 -3.40 -6.69 -6.99
N VAL A 29 -4.21 -6.19 -6.05
CA VAL A 29 -4.26 -4.76 -5.70
C VAL A 29 -3.21 -4.45 -4.64
N ARG A 30 -2.13 -3.79 -5.06
CA ARG A 30 -1.10 -3.32 -4.14
C ARG A 30 -1.51 -2.02 -3.43
N THR A 31 -1.66 -2.10 -2.11
CA THR A 31 -1.92 -0.93 -1.24
C THR A 31 -0.73 -0.52 -0.39
N GLU A 32 0.32 -1.36 -0.32
CA GLU A 32 1.53 -1.11 0.48
C GLU A 32 2.58 -0.29 -0.29
N PRO A 33 3.29 0.66 0.37
CA PRO A 33 4.35 1.44 -0.28
C PRO A 33 5.55 0.55 -0.67
N VAL A 34 6.14 0.81 -1.83
CA VAL A 34 7.31 0.05 -2.33
C VAL A 34 8.45 1.00 -2.65
N ALA A 35 9.68 0.59 -2.34
CA ALA A 35 10.87 1.34 -2.72
C ALA A 35 10.91 1.60 -4.24
N GLY A 36 11.15 2.86 -4.62
CA GLY A 36 11.12 3.34 -6.00
C GLY A 36 9.74 3.74 -6.52
N SER A 37 8.66 3.54 -5.74
CA SER A 37 7.31 3.94 -6.14
C SER A 37 6.97 5.37 -5.70
N LEU A 38 5.77 5.81 -6.09
CA LEU A 38 5.18 7.05 -5.61
C LEU A 38 4.10 6.77 -4.56
N ALA A 39 3.98 7.68 -3.60
CA ALA A 39 2.91 7.71 -2.62
C ALA A 39 2.39 9.14 -2.46
N ILE A 40 1.17 9.30 -1.95
CA ILE A 40 0.62 10.59 -1.56
C ILE A 40 0.65 10.64 -0.04
N ASP A 41 1.28 11.68 0.51
CA ASP A 41 1.06 12.03 1.92
C ASP A 41 -0.36 12.56 2.07
N ILE A 42 -1.22 11.81 2.76
CA ILE A 42 -2.64 12.18 2.90
C ILE A 42 -2.82 13.48 3.69
N VAL A 43 -1.89 13.81 4.60
CA VAL A 43 -1.99 15.01 5.45
C VAL A 43 -1.71 16.27 4.64
N THR A 44 -0.56 16.30 3.95
CA THR A 44 -0.13 17.48 3.17
C THR A 44 -0.69 17.48 1.74
N ARG A 45 -1.15 16.32 1.24
CA ARG A 45 -1.63 16.08 -0.13
C ARG A 45 -0.52 16.25 -1.17
N GLN A 46 0.73 16.04 -0.77
CA GLN A 46 1.88 16.14 -1.66
C GLN A 46 2.32 14.75 -2.12
N LEU A 47 2.94 14.73 -3.30
CA LEU A 47 3.50 13.52 -3.88
C LEU A 47 4.89 13.24 -3.28
N LEU A 48 5.09 11.99 -2.88
CA LEU A 48 6.31 11.47 -2.30
C LEU A 48 6.93 10.42 -3.22
N PHE A 49 8.25 10.43 -3.34
CA PHE A 49 9.05 9.32 -3.85
C PHE A 49 9.49 8.45 -2.68
N VAL A 50 9.11 7.17 -2.69
CA VAL A 50 9.45 6.21 -1.62
C VAL A 50 10.86 5.69 -1.88
N ARG A 51 11.80 5.96 -0.98
CA ARG A 51 13.19 5.48 -1.10
C ARG A 51 13.32 4.07 -0.55
N SER A 52 12.92 3.86 0.70
CA SER A 52 13.09 2.57 1.37
C SER A 52 12.13 2.41 2.55
N LYS A 53 11.88 1.15 2.94
CA LYS A 53 11.28 0.84 4.24
C LYS A 53 12.42 0.83 5.28
N VAL A 54 12.27 1.60 6.35
CA VAL A 54 13.32 1.78 7.37
C VAL A 54 13.03 1.07 8.69
N ALA A 55 11.76 0.77 8.97
CA ALA A 55 11.36 -0.07 10.10
C ALA A 55 10.08 -0.85 9.77
N ASP A 56 9.92 -2.03 10.37
CA ASP A 56 8.72 -2.85 10.19
C ASP A 56 7.57 -2.41 11.09
N THR A 57 7.87 -1.70 12.19
CA THR A 57 6.87 -1.07 13.08
C THR A 57 7.32 0.32 13.53
N LEU A 58 6.39 1.17 13.96
CA LEU A 58 6.73 2.48 14.54
C LEU A 58 7.45 2.34 15.89
N GLY A 59 7.21 1.23 16.60
CA GLY A 59 7.95 0.90 17.82
C GLY A 59 9.44 0.69 17.55
N GLU A 60 9.78 -0.09 16.52
CA GLU A 60 11.16 -0.28 16.08
C GLU A 60 11.80 1.03 15.62
N TYR A 61 11.07 1.85 14.86
CA TYR A 61 11.55 3.16 14.43
C TYR A 61 11.87 4.06 15.64
N TYR A 62 10.99 4.08 16.64
CA TYR A 62 11.20 4.85 17.86
C TYR A 62 12.47 4.40 18.61
N GLU A 63 12.75 3.10 18.67
CA GLU A 63 13.97 2.60 19.32
C GLU A 63 15.25 3.01 18.57
N GLN A 64 15.20 3.09 17.23
CA GLN A 64 16.34 3.46 16.39
C GLN A 64 16.62 4.96 16.40
N GLU A 65 15.56 5.77 16.25
CA GLU A 65 15.67 7.21 16.00
C GLU A 65 15.32 8.07 17.22
N ASN A 66 14.81 7.45 18.30
CA ASN A 66 14.28 8.14 19.49
C ASN A 66 13.23 9.21 19.11
N PHE A 67 12.40 8.90 18.11
CA PHE A 67 11.40 9.78 17.53
C PHE A 67 10.08 9.03 17.26
N ASP A 68 8.96 9.61 17.68
CA ASP A 68 7.65 8.94 17.62
C ASP A 68 6.81 9.45 16.44
N LEU A 69 6.79 8.66 15.36
CA LEU A 69 5.98 8.94 14.17
C LEU A 69 4.47 8.76 14.40
N ALA A 70 4.06 7.96 15.40
CA ALA A 70 2.64 7.71 15.68
C ALA A 70 1.96 8.96 16.27
N THR A 71 2.72 9.85 16.90
CA THR A 71 2.21 11.09 17.49
C THR A 71 2.69 12.36 16.78
N TYR A 72 3.72 12.27 15.95
CA TYR A 72 4.30 13.42 15.26
C TYR A 72 3.68 13.71 13.89
N GLY A 73 2.76 14.66 13.86
CA GLY A 73 2.17 15.15 12.61
C GLY A 73 1.16 14.25 11.87
N PRO A 74 0.69 13.07 12.34
CA PRO A 74 -0.44 12.42 11.70
C PRO A 74 -1.73 13.19 11.99
N HIS A 75 -2.66 13.15 11.05
CA HIS A 75 -4.00 13.66 11.28
C HIS A 75 -4.76 12.68 12.20
N PRO A 76 -5.49 13.14 13.25
CA PRO A 76 -6.21 12.27 14.20
C PRO A 76 -7.26 11.29 13.64
N TRP A 77 -7.51 11.31 12.34
CA TRP A 77 -8.51 10.48 11.66
C TRP A 77 -7.87 9.52 10.65
N LEU A 78 -6.54 9.55 10.50
CA LEU A 78 -5.83 8.57 9.69
C LEU A 78 -5.60 7.31 10.52
N PRO A 79 -5.65 6.13 9.88
CA PRO A 79 -5.50 4.84 10.55
C PRO A 79 -4.01 4.55 10.85
N VAL A 80 -3.29 5.51 11.43
CA VAL A 80 -1.90 5.31 11.84
C VAL A 80 -1.87 4.56 13.17
N THR A 81 -1.19 3.42 13.18
CA THR A 81 -1.07 2.56 14.36
C THR A 81 0.39 2.26 14.69
N VAL A 82 0.65 1.71 15.88
CA VAL A 82 2.02 1.35 16.29
C VAL A 82 2.61 0.20 15.47
N ASP A 83 1.74 -0.58 14.82
CA ASP A 83 2.11 -1.70 13.96
C ASP A 83 2.41 -1.25 12.52
N ASP A 84 2.21 0.03 12.19
CA ASP A 84 2.55 0.57 10.87
C ASP A 84 4.05 0.50 10.61
N ALA A 85 4.44 0.12 9.40
CA ALA A 85 5.82 0.28 8.95
C ALA A 85 6.18 1.76 8.76
N ALA A 86 7.49 2.07 8.84
CA ALA A 86 8.02 3.40 8.55
C ALA A 86 8.77 3.42 7.22
N PHE A 87 8.48 4.41 6.39
CA PHE A 87 9.06 4.57 5.06
C PHE A 87 9.79 5.91 4.93
N GLU A 88 11.01 5.85 4.43
CA GLU A 88 11.83 7.00 4.07
C GLU A 88 11.44 7.49 2.67
N CYS A 89 11.10 8.78 2.58
CA CYS A 89 10.55 9.39 1.38
C CYS A 89 11.15 10.78 1.13
N TYR A 90 11.14 11.18 -0.15
CA TYR A 90 11.41 12.55 -0.59
C TYR A 90 10.14 13.20 -1.12
N TYR A 91 9.96 14.49 -0.87
CA TYR A 91 8.95 15.25 -1.60
C TYR A 91 9.36 15.40 -3.05
N VAL A 92 8.50 14.99 -3.98
CA VAL A 92 8.82 15.07 -5.42
C VAL A 92 9.06 16.51 -5.87
N ASN A 93 8.41 17.48 -5.23
CA ASN A 93 8.60 18.90 -5.54
C ASN A 93 9.99 19.43 -5.17
N ASP A 94 10.70 18.75 -4.27
CA ASP A 94 12.06 19.11 -3.86
C ASP A 94 13.10 18.40 -4.74
N LEU A 95 12.66 17.48 -5.62
CA LEU A 95 13.52 16.81 -6.58
C LEU A 95 13.60 17.61 -7.88
N SER A 96 14.81 17.71 -8.43
CA SER A 96 15.06 18.31 -9.74
C SER A 96 15.90 17.37 -10.59
N LEU A 97 15.83 17.52 -11.92
CA LEU A 97 16.69 16.73 -12.82
C LEU A 97 18.18 16.95 -12.55
N ASP A 98 18.54 18.18 -12.17
CA ASP A 98 19.92 18.56 -11.89
C ASP A 98 20.42 18.01 -10.54
N SER A 99 19.52 17.65 -9.62
CA SER A 99 19.86 17.13 -8.29
C SER A 99 19.79 15.60 -8.16
N LEU A 100 19.53 14.87 -9.27
CA LEU A 100 19.40 13.41 -9.23
C LEU A 100 20.71 12.70 -8.85
N ASP A 101 21.86 13.25 -9.25
CA ASP A 101 23.18 12.69 -8.91
C ASP A 101 23.54 12.92 -7.43
N GLU A 102 22.86 13.85 -6.76
CA GLU A 102 23.07 14.28 -5.37
C GLU A 102 21.89 13.88 -4.47
N LEU A 103 21.04 12.93 -4.92
CA LEU A 103 19.80 12.55 -4.22
C LEU A 103 20.04 12.16 -2.75
N ALA A 104 21.17 11.51 -2.48
CA ALA A 104 21.56 11.09 -1.13
C ALA A 104 21.90 12.26 -0.19
N ASP A 105 22.17 13.45 -0.73
CA ASP A 105 22.47 14.66 0.03
C ASP A 105 21.23 15.55 0.25
N LEU A 106 20.08 15.18 -0.34
CA LEU A 106 18.80 15.88 -0.15
C LEU A 106 18.13 15.44 1.15
N ASN A 107 17.24 16.30 1.67
CA ASN A 107 16.47 15.99 2.87
C ASN A 107 15.42 14.91 2.55
N ASP A 108 15.49 13.82 3.27
CA ASP A 108 14.46 12.80 3.37
C ASP A 108 13.70 12.88 4.68
N TYR A 109 12.54 12.24 4.71
CA TYR A 109 11.67 12.19 5.88
C TYR A 109 11.03 10.81 5.99
N ALA A 110 10.89 10.34 7.23
CA ALA A 110 10.17 9.10 7.52
C ALA A 110 8.66 9.36 7.68
N PHE A 111 7.84 8.47 7.16
CA PHE A 111 6.39 8.51 7.23
C PHE A 111 5.83 7.15 7.67
N PRO A 112 4.78 7.12 8.53
CA PRO A 112 4.08 5.90 8.85
C PRO A 112 3.21 5.44 7.67
N GLU A 113 3.09 4.13 7.48
CA GLU A 113 2.31 3.51 6.40
C GLU A 113 0.87 4.03 6.32
N GLY A 114 0.15 4.11 7.45
CA GLY A 114 -1.24 4.56 7.49
C GLY A 114 -1.46 6.03 7.09
N ARG A 115 -0.38 6.81 6.88
CA ARG A 115 -0.42 8.17 6.34
C ARG A 115 -0.23 8.23 4.82
N LEU A 116 0.21 7.14 4.19
CA LEU A 116 0.55 7.08 2.79
C LEU A 116 -0.59 6.45 1.99
N ALA A 117 -1.01 7.12 0.91
CA ALA A 117 -1.85 6.51 -0.11
C ALA A 117 -0.98 6.12 -1.31
N VAL A 118 -0.92 4.82 -1.61
CA VAL A 118 -0.06 4.28 -2.67
C VAL A 118 -0.68 4.49 -4.04
N VAL A 119 0.15 4.98 -4.97
CA VAL A 119 -0.24 5.15 -6.38
C VAL A 119 0.64 4.22 -7.21
N PRO A 120 0.14 3.05 -7.65
CA PRO A 120 0.89 2.16 -8.53
C PRO A 120 0.94 2.74 -9.94
N VAL A 121 1.81 3.74 -10.15
CA VAL A 121 1.95 4.44 -11.43
C VAL A 121 2.33 3.51 -12.57
N GLU A 122 2.99 2.38 -12.30
CA GLU A 122 3.25 1.33 -13.28
C GLU A 122 1.96 0.74 -13.89
N ASN A 123 0.84 0.82 -13.15
CA ASN A 123 -0.46 0.34 -13.58
C ASN A 123 -1.29 1.41 -14.28
N ALA A 124 -0.81 2.64 -14.41
CA ALA A 124 -1.56 3.75 -15.01
C ALA A 124 -1.93 3.52 -16.49
N TRP A 125 -1.23 2.60 -17.16
CA TRP A 125 -1.50 2.20 -18.55
C TRP A 125 -2.13 0.80 -18.69
N ASN A 126 -2.42 0.15 -17.57
CA ASN A 126 -3.08 -1.16 -17.53
C ASN A 126 -4.55 -0.96 -17.16
N ASP A 127 -5.46 -1.74 -17.74
CA ASP A 127 -6.88 -1.81 -17.33
C ASP A 127 -7.00 -2.54 -15.97
N SER A 128 -6.40 -1.97 -14.94
CA SER A 128 -6.35 -2.50 -13.58
C SER A 128 -7.60 -2.06 -12.83
N GLU A 129 -8.76 -2.59 -13.25
CA GLU A 129 -10.03 -2.36 -12.56
C GLU A 129 -10.37 -3.55 -11.67
N VAL A 130 -10.63 -3.28 -10.39
CA VAL A 130 -11.30 -4.24 -9.52
C VAL A 130 -12.71 -4.42 -10.06
N ARG A 131 -13.00 -5.61 -10.60
CA ARG A 131 -14.30 -5.93 -11.20
C ARG A 131 -15.35 -6.12 -10.11
N ASP A 132 -16.60 -5.81 -10.42
CA ASP A 132 -17.73 -6.10 -9.54
C ASP A 132 -17.80 -7.62 -9.23
N VAL A 133 -18.02 -7.95 -7.96
CA VAL A 133 -18.05 -9.33 -7.43
C VAL A 133 -19.43 -9.83 -7.08
#